data_AF-A0A1L9WHD0-F1
#
_entry.id   AF-A0A1L9WHD0-F1
#
_cell.length_a   1.000
_cell.length_b   1.000
_cell.length_c   1.000
_cell.angle_alpha   90.00
_cell.angle_beta   90.00
_cell.angle_gamma   90.00
#
_symmetry.space_group_name_H-M   'P 1'
#
loop_
_entity.id
_entity.type
_entity.pdbx_description
1 polymer ?
#
loop_
_entity_poly.entity_id
_entity_poly.type
_entity_poly.pdbx_seq_one_letter_code
_entity_poly.pdbx_strand_id
1 'polypeptide(L)'
;MRRAVCEISSARARLDLASFRRWARSLVRNLKYPRYVRRSSLASILRHDRTQPPNRYDVLVIGGSNAALVAALSAHQAGARVAIFEAALQAARGGNSRFSKGQCDRAQLAVMLSGAFETVTWMSQTLGVKWQLPLGKFFDREKIIRAQATVDMPPWDTIMAIGEGMGLMADLWAAVEQRPEITVFHSAPVADLIAEGDTIRGLRVRHRETTAEYFGQVILGCGGFEASARLRRQYLGEGWDPVSLRGGRFNTGRMMEKAVAAGMLDPSDRDKMSRYSFPYSVLVNTEGRRFLDEGEDHFSLTYAKTGAAIVRQPQATAFQVFDQKTLHLLEPRYATSKPIHADTLPELAQKMGVDATNFAETIRQYNAATPPDAVKKFNAFTLDHVSTGTALAIPKSDWALPINQGPFVAYGVTCGITFTYGGLRTDDAAHVLNEEGLVMPGLWAVGEISGGFFAFNYPGGSG
;
A
#
# COMPACT_ATOMS: atom_id res chain seq x y z
N MET A 1 -0.99 6.51 -23.10
CA MET A 1 -0.39 5.33 -22.43
C MET A 1 0.29 4.48 -23.49
N ARG A 2 1.62 4.36 -23.50
CA ARG A 2 2.30 3.35 -24.34
C ARG A 2 2.56 2.13 -23.45
N ARG A 3 1.93 1.00 -23.80
CA ARG A 3 1.98 -0.29 -23.10
C ARG A 3 3.39 -0.87 -23.17
N ALA A 4 3.87 -1.48 -22.10
CA ALA A 4 5.06 -2.32 -22.13
C ALA A 4 4.62 -3.74 -22.47
N VAL A 5 4.85 -4.16 -23.72
CA VAL A 5 4.57 -5.52 -24.18
C VAL A 5 5.80 -6.36 -23.85
N CYS A 6 5.65 -7.40 -23.03
CA CYS A 6 6.73 -8.34 -22.73
C CYS A 6 6.49 -9.65 -23.47
N GLU A 7 7.37 -10.00 -24.42
CA GLU A 7 7.37 -11.32 -25.06
C GLU A 7 7.96 -12.35 -24.08
N ILE A 8 7.16 -13.36 -23.74
CA ILE A 8 7.57 -14.44 -22.85
C ILE A 8 8.03 -15.61 -23.72
N SER A 9 9.34 -15.83 -23.85
CA SER A 9 9.89 -17.08 -24.39
C SER A 9 10.41 -17.99 -23.27
N SER A 10 10.50 -19.29 -23.54
CA SER A 10 10.81 -20.35 -22.58
C SER A 10 12.16 -20.19 -21.87
N ALA A 11 13.04 -19.29 -22.30
CA ALA A 11 14.44 -19.27 -21.84
C ALA A 11 14.93 -18.02 -21.09
N ARG A 12 14.24 -16.86 -21.08
CA ARG A 12 14.56 -15.67 -20.25
C ARG A 12 13.67 -14.50 -20.68
N ALA A 13 12.95 -13.87 -19.75
CA ALA A 13 12.45 -12.51 -19.97
C ALA A 13 13.62 -11.55 -19.73
N ARG A 14 14.20 -10.99 -20.81
CA ARG A 14 15.20 -9.92 -20.69
C ARG A 14 14.46 -8.59 -20.69
N LEU A 15 14.52 -7.87 -19.57
CA LEU A 15 14.20 -6.45 -19.56
C LEU A 15 15.28 -5.73 -20.38
N ASP A 16 14.93 -5.18 -21.55
CA ASP A 16 15.82 -4.26 -22.25
C ASP A 16 15.94 -2.98 -21.40
N LEU A 17 17.02 -2.88 -20.62
CA LEU A 17 17.36 -1.74 -19.78
C LEU A 17 17.37 -0.41 -20.57
N ALA A 18 17.69 -0.42 -21.86
CA ALA A 18 17.64 0.79 -22.69
C ALA A 18 16.19 1.20 -23.01
N SER A 19 15.31 0.22 -23.26
CA SER A 19 13.88 0.47 -23.47
C SER A 19 13.15 0.81 -22.17
N PHE A 20 13.52 0.19 -21.03
CA PHE A 20 13.02 0.58 -19.72
C PHE A 20 13.48 2.00 -19.33
N ARG A 21 14.76 2.35 -19.53
CA ARG A 21 15.25 3.73 -19.32
C ARG A 21 14.59 4.75 -20.24
N ARG A 22 14.25 4.39 -21.48
CA ARG A 22 13.48 5.25 -22.39
C ARG A 22 12.02 5.37 -21.95
N TRP A 23 11.43 4.28 -21.47
CA TRP A 23 10.06 4.23 -20.98
C TRP A 23 9.89 4.98 -19.66
N ALA A 24 10.76 4.79 -18.67
CA ALA A 24 10.78 5.51 -17.40
C ALA A 24 10.98 7.02 -17.60
N ARG A 25 11.96 7.41 -18.45
CA ARG A 25 12.12 8.82 -18.87
C ARG A 25 10.92 9.35 -19.64
N SER A 26 10.24 8.49 -20.41
CA SER A 26 8.98 8.81 -21.09
C SER A 26 7.81 8.94 -20.11
N LEU A 27 7.74 8.16 -19.03
CA LEU A 27 6.72 8.27 -17.99
C LEU A 27 6.88 9.57 -17.22
N VAL A 28 8.11 9.92 -16.84
CA VAL A 28 8.45 11.22 -16.23
C VAL A 28 8.12 12.38 -17.18
N ARG A 29 8.33 12.22 -18.50
CA ARG A 29 7.94 13.22 -19.52
C ARG A 29 6.45 13.26 -19.85
N ASN A 30 5.71 12.16 -19.68
CA ASN A 30 4.30 12.00 -20.07
C ASN A 30 3.33 11.97 -18.89
N LEU A 31 3.80 12.10 -17.65
CA LEU A 31 3.03 12.62 -16.53
C LEU A 31 2.62 14.05 -16.90
N LYS A 32 1.52 14.16 -17.65
CA LYS A 32 0.79 15.40 -17.86
C LYS A 32 0.15 15.78 -16.52
N TYR A 33 0.95 16.32 -15.62
CA TYR A 33 0.44 17.35 -14.74
C TYR A 33 -0.23 18.42 -15.61
N PRO A 34 -1.36 19.02 -15.18
CA PRO A 34 -1.94 20.13 -15.92
C PRO A 34 -0.82 21.15 -16.18
N ARG A 35 -0.60 21.45 -17.47
CA ARG A 35 0.28 22.54 -17.89
C ARG A 35 -0.34 23.85 -17.39
N TYR A 36 -0.11 24.17 -16.13
CA TYR A 36 -0.37 25.50 -15.63
C TYR A 36 0.70 26.43 -16.21
N VAL A 37 0.17 27.38 -16.99
CA VAL A 37 0.79 28.55 -17.62
C VAL A 37 1.70 28.27 -18.83
N ARG A 38 1.11 28.39 -20.04
CA ARG A 38 1.84 28.76 -21.25
C ARG A 38 2.52 30.13 -21.04
N ARG A 39 3.78 30.16 -21.43
CA ARG A 39 4.83 31.16 -21.17
C ARG A 39 4.68 32.52 -21.89
N SER A 40 3.49 33.02 -22.21
CA SER A 40 3.40 34.18 -23.13
C SER A 40 2.37 35.27 -22.84
N SER A 41 1.81 35.40 -21.62
CA SER A 41 0.98 36.57 -21.26
C SER A 41 1.30 37.25 -19.92
N LEU A 42 2.34 36.83 -19.20
CA LEU A 42 2.78 37.53 -17.97
C LEU A 42 3.93 38.51 -18.19
N ALA A 43 4.55 38.50 -19.37
CA ALA A 43 5.66 39.40 -19.69
C ALA A 43 5.25 40.87 -19.85
N SER A 44 3.95 41.19 -19.95
CA SER A 44 3.46 42.57 -20.09
C SER A 44 3.15 43.27 -18.77
N ILE A 45 3.18 42.58 -17.62
CA ILE A 45 2.70 43.15 -16.34
C ILE A 45 3.81 43.57 -15.37
N LEU A 46 5.07 43.20 -15.57
CA LEU A 46 6.12 43.46 -14.58
C LEU A 46 7.23 44.37 -15.10
N ARG A 47 6.98 45.69 -15.06
CA ARG A 47 8.04 46.69 -14.83
C ARG A 47 7.89 47.16 -13.39
N HIS A 48 8.86 46.82 -12.54
CA HIS A 48 8.81 47.15 -11.13
C HIS A 48 9.59 48.45 -10.86
N ASP A 49 8.87 49.48 -10.41
CA ASP A 49 9.40 50.74 -9.89
C ASP A 49 9.47 50.65 -8.35
N ARG A 50 10.62 51.00 -7.77
CA ARG A 50 10.99 50.76 -6.37
C ARG A 50 10.51 51.84 -5.38
N THR A 51 9.48 52.62 -5.71
CA THR A 51 9.08 53.83 -4.94
C THR A 51 7.65 53.79 -4.33
N GLN A 52 7.00 52.62 -4.25
CA GLN A 52 5.57 52.49 -3.85
C GLN A 52 5.33 52.22 -2.34
N PRO A 53 4.16 52.63 -1.78
CA PRO A 53 3.84 52.54 -0.34
C PRO A 53 3.65 51.11 0.20
N PRO A 54 3.80 50.88 1.52
CA PRO A 54 4.04 49.54 2.11
C PRO A 54 2.91 48.50 1.96
N ASN A 55 1.65 48.92 1.73
CA ASN A 55 0.48 48.04 1.70
C ASN A 55 0.01 47.65 0.28
N ARG A 56 0.85 47.81 -0.74
CA ARG A 56 0.52 47.43 -2.13
C ARG A 56 1.16 46.07 -2.50
N TYR A 57 0.37 45.18 -3.09
CA TYR A 57 0.79 43.84 -3.56
C TYR A 57 0.33 43.63 -5.00
N ASP A 58 1.10 42.88 -5.77
CA ASP A 58 0.81 42.54 -7.16
C ASP A 58 -0.18 41.36 -7.27
N VAL A 59 -0.19 40.46 -6.28
CA VAL A 59 -1.09 39.31 -6.21
C VAL A 59 -1.61 39.13 -4.78
N LEU A 60 -2.93 39.03 -4.63
CA LEU A 60 -3.59 38.69 -3.36
C LEU A 60 -4.14 37.27 -3.46
N VAL A 61 -3.79 36.43 -2.50
CA VAL A 61 -4.21 35.03 -2.40
C VAL A 61 -5.14 34.87 -1.21
N ILE A 62 -6.32 34.30 -1.44
CA ILE A 62 -7.35 34.13 -0.39
C ILE A 62 -7.40 32.65 0.03
N GLY A 63 -7.18 32.38 1.32
CA GLY A 63 -7.12 31.05 1.95
C GLY A 63 -5.71 30.48 2.11
N GLY A 64 -5.47 29.63 3.13
CA GLY A 64 -4.19 28.99 3.44
C GLY A 64 -4.13 27.48 3.15
N SER A 65 -4.89 27.00 2.17
CA SER A 65 -4.85 25.59 1.73
C SER A 65 -3.66 25.31 0.80
N ASN A 66 -3.35 24.04 0.55
CA ASN A 66 -2.19 23.64 -0.26
C ASN A 66 -2.16 24.30 -1.66
N ALA A 67 -3.30 24.40 -2.34
CA ALA A 67 -3.38 25.03 -3.66
C ALA A 67 -3.21 26.57 -3.62
N ALA A 68 -3.71 27.20 -2.56
CA ALA A 68 -3.57 28.65 -2.37
C ALA A 68 -2.11 29.02 -2.08
N LEU A 69 -1.41 28.24 -1.22
CA LEU A 69 0.01 28.44 -0.95
C LEU A 69 0.87 28.21 -2.20
N VAL A 70 0.59 27.18 -2.99
CA VAL A 70 1.32 26.92 -4.25
C VAL A 70 1.11 28.05 -5.27
N ALA A 71 -0.10 28.60 -5.41
CA ALA A 71 -0.37 29.75 -6.27
C ALA A 71 0.34 31.03 -5.76
N ALA A 72 0.40 31.23 -4.44
CA ALA A 72 1.10 32.35 -3.83
C ALA A 72 2.61 32.28 -4.07
N LEU A 73 3.22 31.12 -3.84
CA LEU A 73 4.66 30.90 -4.03
C LEU A 73 5.05 30.97 -5.51
N SER A 74 4.22 30.44 -6.41
CA SER A 74 4.48 30.50 -7.85
C SER A 74 4.42 31.94 -8.38
N ALA A 75 3.45 32.74 -7.95
CA ALA A 75 3.35 34.15 -8.29
C ALA A 75 4.54 34.95 -7.72
N HIS A 76 4.95 34.65 -6.49
CA HIS A 76 6.12 35.27 -5.87
C HIS A 76 7.41 34.95 -6.63
N GLN A 77 7.61 33.68 -7.02
CA GLN A 77 8.75 33.25 -7.83
C GLN A 77 8.78 33.90 -9.23
N ALA A 78 7.64 34.34 -9.75
CA ALA A 78 7.55 35.09 -11.00
C ALA A 78 7.86 36.60 -10.84
N GLY A 79 8.24 37.04 -9.65
CA GLY A 79 8.62 38.43 -9.34
C GLY A 79 7.50 39.31 -8.80
N ALA A 80 6.33 38.74 -8.51
CA ALA A 80 5.21 39.47 -7.91
C ALA A 80 5.37 39.62 -6.39
N ARG A 81 4.95 40.76 -5.83
CA ARG A 81 4.78 40.97 -4.39
C ARG A 81 3.43 40.39 -3.97
N VAL A 82 3.42 39.34 -3.14
CA VAL A 82 2.21 38.55 -2.85
C VAL A 82 1.75 38.73 -1.40
N ALA A 83 0.44 38.82 -1.16
CA ALA A 83 -0.17 38.74 0.17
C ALA A 83 -1.14 37.54 0.25
N ILE A 84 -1.15 36.84 1.39
CA ILE A 84 -2.07 35.73 1.66
C ILE A 84 -3.01 36.12 2.80
N PHE A 85 -4.31 35.94 2.60
CA PHE A 85 -5.35 36.22 3.58
C PHE A 85 -6.06 34.92 3.97
N GLU A 86 -5.76 34.41 5.15
CA GLU A 86 -6.38 33.22 5.72
C GLU A 86 -7.43 33.63 6.76
N ALA A 87 -8.66 33.14 6.60
CA ALA A 87 -9.79 33.46 7.46
C ALA A 87 -9.77 32.66 8.78
N ALA A 88 -9.16 31.48 8.79
CA ALA A 88 -8.95 30.71 10.00
C ALA A 88 -7.88 31.38 10.89
N LEU A 89 -8.03 31.24 12.21
CA LEU A 89 -6.92 31.53 13.12
C LEU A 89 -5.70 30.72 12.66
N GLN A 90 -4.50 31.24 12.92
CA GLN A 90 -3.27 30.57 12.52
C GLN A 90 -3.23 29.08 12.92
N ALA A 91 -3.78 28.73 14.08
CA ALA A 91 -3.88 27.35 14.58
C ALA A 91 -4.88 26.45 13.81
N ALA A 92 -5.76 27.03 13.00
CA ALA A 92 -6.82 26.33 12.28
C ALA A 92 -6.70 26.45 10.75
N ARG A 93 -5.63 27.10 10.25
CA ARG A 93 -5.39 27.30 8.82
C ARG A 93 -5.08 26.01 8.08
N GLY A 94 -5.37 25.98 6.78
CA GLY A 94 -5.17 24.80 5.93
C GLY A 94 -6.43 24.30 5.19
N GLY A 95 -7.61 24.82 5.51
CA GLY A 95 -8.88 24.42 4.90
C GLY A 95 -9.12 22.90 4.96
N ASN A 96 -9.91 22.34 4.03
CA ASN A 96 -10.18 20.90 4.00
C ASN A 96 -8.99 20.02 3.56
N SER A 97 -7.85 20.59 3.13
CA SER A 97 -6.58 19.85 3.01
C SER A 97 -6.11 19.29 4.35
N ARG A 98 -6.57 19.87 5.46
CA ARG A 98 -6.43 19.38 6.83
C ARG A 98 -7.19 18.07 7.12
N PHE A 99 -8.16 17.68 6.28
CA PHE A 99 -9.08 16.56 6.55
C PHE A 99 -9.14 15.48 5.43
N SER A 100 -8.23 15.49 4.45
CA SER A 100 -8.57 15.15 3.06
C SER A 100 -8.65 13.69 2.56
N LYS A 101 -8.32 12.62 3.31
CA LYS A 101 -8.42 11.21 2.84
C LYS A 101 -7.80 10.82 1.46
N GLY A 102 -7.12 11.72 0.75
CA GLY A 102 -5.94 11.48 -0.09
C GLY A 102 -4.68 11.45 0.79
N GLN A 103 -4.78 10.65 1.86
CA GLN A 103 -3.87 10.60 2.99
C GLN A 103 -2.62 9.80 2.61
N CYS A 104 -1.64 10.55 2.12
CA CYS A 104 -0.23 10.22 2.16
C CYS A 104 0.51 11.55 2.33
N ASP A 105 1.59 11.56 3.09
CA ASP A 105 2.51 12.68 3.07
C ASP A 105 3.14 12.71 1.67
N ARG A 106 2.83 13.75 0.91
CA ARG A 106 3.24 13.86 -0.49
C ARG A 106 4.73 14.10 -0.63
N ALA A 107 5.37 14.72 0.35
CA ALA A 107 6.81 14.93 0.33
C ALA A 107 7.51 13.58 0.54
N GLN A 108 7.07 12.81 1.54
CA GLN A 108 7.56 11.46 1.77
C GLN A 108 7.31 10.53 0.57
N LEU A 109 6.11 10.56 -0.02
CA LEU A 109 5.77 9.76 -1.20
C LEU A 109 6.62 10.17 -2.42
N ALA A 110 6.88 11.47 -2.60
CA ALA A 110 7.74 11.97 -3.67
C ALA A 110 9.17 11.44 -3.52
N VAL A 111 9.73 11.45 -2.30
CA VAL A 111 11.05 10.89 -1.99
C VAL A 111 11.10 9.40 -2.32
N MET A 112 10.10 8.63 -1.88
CA MET A 112 9.99 7.19 -2.18
C MET A 112 10.01 6.94 -3.69
N LEU A 113 9.20 7.69 -4.47
CA LEU A 113 9.11 7.52 -5.91
C LEU A 113 10.36 7.98 -6.66
N SER A 114 11.00 9.07 -6.24
CA SER A 114 12.23 9.57 -6.88
C SER A 114 13.43 8.68 -6.59
N GLY A 115 13.52 8.12 -5.39
CA GLY A 115 14.64 7.28 -4.95
C GLY A 115 14.55 5.83 -5.43
N ALA A 116 13.34 5.30 -5.67
CA ALA A 116 13.12 3.87 -5.90
C ALA A 116 14.03 3.25 -6.98
N PHE A 117 14.18 3.89 -8.13
CA PHE A 117 15.01 3.35 -9.22
C PHE A 117 16.51 3.32 -8.86
N GLU A 118 16.99 4.37 -8.20
CA GLU A 118 18.39 4.47 -7.76
C GLU A 118 18.68 3.46 -6.65
N THR A 119 17.78 3.33 -5.67
CA THR A 119 17.87 2.35 -4.59
C THR A 119 17.94 0.92 -5.12
N VAL A 120 17.03 0.53 -6.01
CA VAL A 120 17.02 -0.81 -6.63
C VAL A 120 18.32 -1.05 -7.42
N THR A 121 18.77 -0.04 -8.16
CA THR A 121 20.00 -0.14 -8.96
C THR A 121 21.22 -0.34 -8.06
N TRP A 122 21.33 0.43 -6.99
CA TRP A 122 22.39 0.30 -5.99
C TRP A 122 22.36 -1.07 -5.31
N MET A 123 21.19 -1.52 -4.85
CA MET A 123 21.03 -2.86 -4.25
C MET A 123 21.51 -3.95 -5.20
N SER A 124 21.17 -3.85 -6.49
CA SER A 124 21.58 -4.86 -7.47
C SER A 124 23.07 -4.80 -7.80
N GLN A 125 23.60 -3.61 -8.06
CA GLN A 125 24.97 -3.42 -8.56
C GLN A 125 26.02 -3.49 -7.46
N THR A 126 25.67 -3.10 -6.23
CA THR A 126 26.62 -2.95 -5.12
C THR A 126 26.42 -3.98 -4.02
N LEU A 127 25.18 -4.40 -3.76
CA LEU A 127 24.87 -5.39 -2.71
C LEU A 127 24.62 -6.80 -3.27
N GLY A 128 24.47 -6.94 -4.59
CA GLY A 128 24.24 -8.23 -5.25
C GLY A 128 22.79 -8.72 -5.20
N VAL A 129 21.83 -7.86 -4.83
CA VAL A 129 20.40 -8.23 -4.76
C VAL A 129 19.87 -8.59 -6.15
N LYS A 130 19.20 -9.74 -6.23
CA LYS A 130 18.68 -10.27 -7.50
C LYS A 130 17.20 -9.97 -7.67
N TRP A 131 16.84 -9.41 -8.82
CA TRP A 131 15.48 -9.01 -9.18
C TRP A 131 14.94 -9.83 -10.35
N GLN A 132 13.62 -10.07 -10.36
CA GLN A 132 12.87 -10.75 -11.41
C GLN A 132 11.51 -10.09 -11.65
N LEU A 133 10.85 -10.41 -12.77
CA LEU A 133 9.46 -10.02 -12.99
C LEU A 133 8.53 -10.81 -12.05
N PRO A 134 7.47 -10.21 -11.49
CA PRO A 134 6.59 -10.88 -10.54
C PRO A 134 5.54 -11.83 -11.18
N LEU A 135 5.75 -12.27 -12.43
CA LEU A 135 4.79 -13.09 -13.17
C LEU A 135 4.37 -14.37 -12.42
N GLY A 136 5.33 -15.09 -11.85
CA GLY A 136 5.07 -16.34 -11.11
C GLY A 136 4.41 -16.16 -9.74
N LYS A 137 4.28 -14.92 -9.26
CA LYS A 137 3.63 -14.62 -7.97
C LYS A 137 2.13 -14.49 -8.09
N PHE A 138 1.68 -13.94 -9.21
CA PHE A 138 0.27 -13.61 -9.43
C PHE A 138 -0.41 -14.62 -10.33
N PHE A 139 0.38 -15.36 -11.10
CA PHE A 139 -0.13 -16.32 -12.06
C PHE A 139 0.74 -17.56 -12.13
N ASP A 140 0.12 -18.67 -12.54
CA ASP A 140 0.85 -19.85 -12.96
C ASP A 140 1.48 -19.57 -14.34
N ARG A 141 2.81 -19.55 -14.36
CA ARG A 141 3.60 -19.21 -15.56
C ARG A 141 3.32 -20.17 -16.72
N GLU A 142 3.20 -21.47 -16.47
CA GLU A 142 2.98 -22.45 -17.53
C GLU A 142 1.56 -22.36 -18.08
N LYS A 143 0.58 -22.13 -17.21
CA LYS A 143 -0.82 -21.96 -17.64
C LYS A 143 -1.02 -20.68 -18.44
N ILE A 144 -0.38 -19.58 -18.05
CA ILE A 144 -0.38 -18.35 -18.85
C ILE A 144 0.16 -18.59 -20.25
N ILE A 145 1.35 -19.20 -20.35
CA ILE A 145 2.00 -19.41 -21.66
C ILE A 145 1.11 -20.25 -22.58
N ARG A 146 0.35 -21.21 -22.04
CA ARG A 146 -0.60 -22.03 -22.79
C ARG A 146 -1.88 -21.28 -23.17
N ALA A 147 -2.34 -20.35 -22.34
CA ALA A 147 -3.58 -19.61 -22.56
C ALA A 147 -3.39 -18.38 -23.48
N GLN A 148 -2.27 -17.67 -23.35
CA GLN A 148 -1.99 -16.46 -24.10
C GLN A 148 -0.47 -16.21 -24.24
N ALA A 149 -0.01 -15.90 -25.46
CA ALA A 149 1.41 -15.69 -25.75
C ALA A 149 1.99 -14.38 -25.18
N THR A 150 1.14 -13.47 -24.68
CA THR A 150 1.53 -12.12 -24.25
C THR A 150 0.68 -11.69 -23.05
N VAL A 151 1.31 -11.12 -22.02
CA VAL A 151 0.63 -10.63 -20.80
C VAL A 151 0.89 -9.14 -20.66
N ASP A 152 -0.19 -8.35 -20.52
CA ASP A 152 -0.09 -6.94 -20.16
C ASP A 152 0.18 -6.85 -18.64
N MET A 153 1.33 -6.28 -18.25
CA MET A 153 1.62 -6.04 -16.83
C MET A 153 1.26 -4.60 -16.42
N PRO A 154 0.78 -4.39 -15.17
CA PRO A 154 0.59 -3.06 -14.62
C PRO A 154 1.93 -2.30 -14.57
N PRO A 155 1.96 -1.01 -14.94
CA PRO A 155 3.20 -0.25 -15.02
C PRO A 155 3.87 0.03 -13.66
N TRP A 156 3.19 -0.25 -12.54
CA TRP A 156 3.70 -0.08 -11.18
C TRP A 156 4.15 -1.40 -10.51
N ASP A 157 4.00 -2.55 -11.17
CA ASP A 157 4.30 -3.88 -10.60
C ASP A 157 5.42 -4.56 -11.40
N THR A 158 6.56 -3.88 -11.53
CA THR A 158 7.56 -4.18 -12.56
C THR A 158 8.64 -5.16 -12.14
N ILE A 159 9.02 -5.23 -10.85
CA ILE A 159 10.12 -6.08 -10.37
C ILE A 159 9.89 -6.56 -8.93
N MET A 160 10.47 -7.71 -8.60
CA MET A 160 10.44 -8.31 -7.27
C MET A 160 11.76 -9.03 -7.01
N ALA A 161 12.22 -9.06 -5.77
CA ALA A 161 13.39 -9.86 -5.41
C ALA A 161 13.15 -11.36 -5.69
N ILE A 162 14.18 -12.08 -6.15
CA ILE A 162 14.13 -13.54 -6.28
C ILE A 162 13.93 -14.13 -4.88
N GLY A 163 12.96 -15.02 -4.69
CA GLY A 163 12.62 -15.55 -3.37
C GLY A 163 11.81 -14.57 -2.49
N GLU A 164 11.26 -13.52 -3.09
CA GLU A 164 10.43 -12.51 -2.41
C GLU A 164 11.14 -11.86 -1.21
N GLY A 165 10.44 -11.60 -0.10
CA GLY A 165 11.03 -11.01 1.09
C GLY A 165 12.14 -11.87 1.69
N MET A 166 12.03 -13.20 1.65
CA MET A 166 13.05 -14.09 2.20
C MET A 166 14.36 -14.01 1.41
N GLY A 167 14.28 -14.00 0.08
CA GLY A 167 15.47 -13.86 -0.76
C GLY A 167 16.08 -12.47 -0.70
N LEU A 168 15.25 -11.41 -0.61
CA LEU A 168 15.75 -10.05 -0.36
C LEU A 168 16.54 -9.98 0.94
N MET A 169 15.99 -10.51 2.04
CA MET A 169 16.67 -10.51 3.34
C MET A 169 17.94 -11.35 3.31
N ALA A 170 17.96 -12.49 2.61
CA ALA A 170 19.15 -13.32 2.45
C ALA A 170 20.28 -12.56 1.73
N ASP A 171 19.97 -11.90 0.59
CA ASP A 171 20.95 -11.12 -0.15
C ASP A 171 21.47 -9.92 0.68
N LEU A 172 20.59 -9.23 1.43
CA LEU A 172 20.97 -8.11 2.28
C LEU A 172 21.81 -8.53 3.50
N TRP A 173 21.47 -9.65 4.16
CA TRP A 173 22.28 -10.18 5.27
C TRP A 173 23.64 -10.66 4.78
N ALA A 174 23.72 -11.33 3.63
CA ALA A 174 25.00 -11.67 3.02
C ALA A 174 25.85 -10.43 2.75
N ALA A 175 25.25 -9.31 2.31
CA ALA A 175 25.98 -8.06 2.13
C ALA A 175 26.49 -7.48 3.47
N VAL A 176 25.72 -7.58 4.56
CA VAL A 176 26.17 -7.16 5.90
C VAL A 176 27.31 -8.04 6.40
N GLU A 177 27.17 -9.37 6.28
CA GLU A 177 28.16 -10.35 6.76
C GLU A 177 29.51 -10.26 6.03
N GLN A 178 29.52 -9.78 4.78
CA GLN A 178 30.74 -9.51 4.03
C GLN A 178 31.49 -8.24 4.47
N ARG A 179 30.92 -7.46 5.40
CA ARG A 179 31.44 -6.17 5.87
C ARG A 179 31.81 -6.27 7.36
N PRO A 180 33.03 -6.70 7.70
CA PRO A 180 33.43 -6.93 9.10
C PRO A 180 33.43 -5.65 9.96
N GLU A 181 33.41 -4.48 9.35
CA GLU A 181 33.26 -3.19 10.02
C GLU A 181 31.85 -2.97 10.61
N ILE A 182 30.84 -3.72 10.16
CA ILE A 182 29.49 -3.65 10.71
C ILE A 182 29.37 -4.62 11.88
N THR A 183 29.24 -4.08 13.09
CA THR A 183 29.00 -4.90 14.29
C THR A 183 27.52 -5.24 14.41
N VAL A 184 27.19 -6.53 14.52
CA VAL A 184 25.82 -7.03 14.66
C VAL A 184 25.60 -7.64 16.05
N PHE A 185 24.59 -7.17 16.77
CA PHE A 185 24.17 -7.73 18.06
C PHE A 185 22.87 -8.52 17.91
N HIS A 186 22.94 -9.84 18.06
CA HIS A 186 21.74 -10.69 18.10
C HIS A 186 21.19 -10.81 19.52
N SER A 187 19.88 -11.10 19.65
CA SER A 187 19.21 -11.26 20.94
C SER A 187 19.33 -10.04 21.87
N ALA A 188 19.44 -8.85 21.28
CA ALA A 188 19.73 -7.59 21.97
C ALA A 188 18.54 -6.62 21.85
N PRO A 189 17.40 -6.88 22.53
CA PRO A 189 16.25 -6.00 22.47
C PRO A 189 16.57 -4.63 23.09
N VAL A 190 16.32 -3.56 22.34
CA VAL A 190 16.37 -2.19 22.84
C VAL A 190 15.31 -2.03 23.93
N ALA A 191 15.74 -1.58 25.09
CA ALA A 191 14.91 -1.38 26.26
C ALA A 191 14.34 0.04 26.31
N ASP A 192 15.14 1.05 25.98
CA ASP A 192 14.76 2.47 26.02
C ASP A 192 15.59 3.35 25.09
N LEU A 193 15.09 4.57 24.84
CA LEU A 193 15.84 5.66 24.22
C LEU A 193 16.54 6.48 25.32
N ILE A 194 17.75 6.97 25.04
CA ILE A 194 18.46 7.90 25.92
C ILE A 194 18.23 9.31 25.38
N ALA A 195 17.40 10.08 26.07
CA ALA A 195 17.00 11.44 25.68
C ALA A 195 17.58 12.51 26.62
N GLU A 196 17.89 13.68 26.06
CA GLU A 196 18.28 14.90 26.76
C GLU A 196 17.43 16.05 26.17
N GLY A 197 16.30 16.35 26.82
CA GLY A 197 15.23 17.12 26.17
C GLY A 197 14.72 16.40 24.92
N ASP A 198 14.56 17.14 23.82
CA ASP A 198 14.15 16.57 22.52
C ASP A 198 15.28 15.85 21.77
N THR A 199 16.52 15.91 22.29
CA THR A 199 17.68 15.29 21.63
C THR A 199 17.84 13.84 22.05
N ILE A 200 17.86 12.92 21.08
CA ILE A 200 18.18 11.52 21.31
C ILE A 200 19.69 11.31 21.16
N ARG A 201 20.30 10.73 22.20
CA ARG A 201 21.75 10.51 22.31
C ARG A 201 22.15 9.05 22.12
N GLY A 202 21.21 8.12 22.19
CA GLY A 202 21.52 6.70 22.16
C GLY A 202 20.39 5.79 22.59
N LEU A 203 20.77 4.55 22.91
CA LEU A 203 19.88 3.43 23.21
C LEU A 203 20.35 2.72 24.48
N ARG A 204 19.40 2.31 25.32
CA ARG A 204 19.65 1.32 26.37
C ARG A 204 19.20 -0.03 25.86
N VAL A 205 20.11 -1.00 25.82
CA VAL A 205 19.88 -2.34 25.27
C VAL A 205 19.97 -3.38 26.38
N ARG A 206 19.06 -4.36 26.37
CA ARG A 206 19.07 -5.46 27.34
C ARG A 206 19.87 -6.65 26.81
N HIS A 207 20.81 -7.13 27.60
CA HIS A 207 21.64 -8.31 27.38
C HIS A 207 21.33 -9.37 28.43
N ARG A 208 20.27 -10.15 28.21
CA ARG A 208 19.74 -11.16 29.15
C ARG A 208 19.50 -10.58 30.56
N GLU A 209 20.53 -10.60 31.41
CA GLU A 209 20.52 -10.17 32.82
C GLU A 209 21.00 -8.72 33.03
N THR A 210 21.72 -8.13 32.08
CA THR A 210 22.26 -6.77 32.20
C THR A 210 21.62 -5.82 31.20
N THR A 211 21.81 -4.52 31.42
CA THR A 211 21.54 -3.47 30.44
C THR A 211 22.82 -2.72 30.13
N ALA A 212 23.04 -2.40 28.85
CA ALA A 212 24.16 -1.60 28.39
C ALA A 212 23.64 -0.37 27.63
N GLU A 213 24.38 0.72 27.71
CA GLU A 213 24.07 1.96 26.99
C GLU A 213 24.99 2.12 25.79
N TYR A 214 24.41 2.52 24.67
CA TYR A 214 25.10 2.76 23.41
C TYR A 214 24.77 4.17 22.94
N PHE A 215 25.79 4.98 22.66
CA PHE A 215 25.63 6.38 22.28
C PHE A 215 25.89 6.57 20.79
N GLY A 216 25.08 7.41 20.16
CA GLY A 216 25.14 7.69 18.73
C GLY A 216 23.83 8.23 18.19
N GLN A 217 23.82 8.56 16.91
CA GLN A 217 22.61 8.85 16.16
C GLN A 217 21.78 7.58 15.99
N VAL A 218 20.47 7.69 16.14
CA VAL A 218 19.55 6.55 16.19
C VAL A 218 18.66 6.55 14.96
N ILE A 219 18.65 5.43 14.23
CA ILE A 219 17.68 5.17 13.16
C ILE A 219 16.79 4.02 13.60
N LEU A 220 15.49 4.27 13.72
CA LEU A 220 14.50 3.25 14.02
C LEU A 220 14.01 2.60 12.71
N GLY A 221 14.28 1.30 12.57
CA GLY A 221 13.81 0.46 11.46
C GLY A 221 13.28 -0.88 11.97
N CYS A 222 12.52 -0.85 13.07
CA CYS A 222 12.22 -2.03 13.89
C CYS A 222 10.79 -2.56 13.75
N GLY A 223 10.13 -2.28 12.62
CA GLY A 223 8.73 -2.67 12.41
C GLY A 223 7.76 -1.84 13.24
N GLY A 224 6.47 -2.07 13.02
CA GLY A 224 5.39 -1.38 13.72
C GLY A 224 4.90 -2.19 14.91
N PHE A 225 3.58 -2.36 15.01
CA PHE A 225 2.93 -2.96 16.18
C PHE A 225 1.94 -4.09 15.86
N GLU A 226 2.01 -4.66 14.67
CA GLU A 226 1.11 -5.71 14.20
C GLU A 226 1.10 -6.96 15.09
N ALA A 227 2.17 -7.24 15.85
CA ALA A 227 2.20 -8.41 16.74
C ALA A 227 1.56 -8.14 18.11
N SER A 228 1.25 -6.88 18.44
CA SER A 228 0.71 -6.50 19.75
C SER A 228 -0.82 -6.49 19.75
N ALA A 229 -1.48 -7.53 20.29
CA ALA A 229 -2.95 -7.55 20.41
C ALA A 229 -3.52 -6.30 21.12
N ARG A 230 -2.81 -5.80 22.15
CA ARG A 230 -3.19 -4.59 22.88
C ARG A 230 -3.16 -3.35 21.99
N LEU A 231 -2.02 -3.06 21.35
CA LEU A 231 -1.90 -1.91 20.46
C LEU A 231 -2.81 -2.05 19.24
N ARG A 232 -2.97 -3.30 18.78
CA ARG A 232 -3.92 -3.65 17.75
C ARG A 232 -5.37 -3.44 18.13
N ARG A 233 -5.75 -3.36 19.40
CA ARG A 233 -7.11 -2.97 19.80
C ARG A 233 -7.20 -1.47 20.05
N GLN A 234 -6.16 -0.90 20.65
CA GLN A 234 -6.07 0.50 21.03
C GLN A 234 -6.11 1.43 19.82
N TYR A 235 -5.14 1.33 18.92
CA TYR A 235 -5.11 2.08 17.65
C TYR A 235 -6.00 1.43 16.60
N LEU A 236 -6.25 0.15 16.87
CA LEU A 236 -7.01 -0.79 16.11
C LEU A 236 -8.48 -0.41 15.88
N GLY A 237 -9.10 -0.09 17.00
CA GLY A 237 -10.51 -0.41 17.21
C GLY A 237 -10.74 -1.89 17.51
N GLU A 238 -11.96 -2.17 17.94
CA GLU A 238 -12.44 -3.49 18.34
C GLU A 238 -12.42 -4.51 17.19
N GLY A 239 -12.12 -5.77 17.51
CA GLY A 239 -12.08 -6.88 16.56
C GLY A 239 -10.71 -7.11 15.89
N TRP A 240 -9.71 -6.27 16.19
CA TRP A 240 -8.35 -6.38 15.64
C TRP A 240 -7.35 -7.14 16.51
N ASP A 241 -7.67 -7.35 17.78
CA ASP A 241 -6.94 -8.22 18.71
C ASP A 241 -6.89 -9.71 18.30
N PRO A 242 -7.98 -10.34 17.79
CA PRO A 242 -7.96 -11.74 17.36
C PRO A 242 -7.46 -11.95 15.92
N VAL A 243 -7.19 -10.88 15.17
CA VAL A 243 -6.74 -10.97 13.76
C VAL A 243 -5.45 -11.79 13.67
N SER A 244 -5.35 -12.68 12.69
CA SER A 244 -4.20 -13.58 12.56
C SER A 244 -2.93 -12.82 12.18
N LEU A 245 -1.84 -13.02 12.94
CA LEU A 245 -0.54 -12.41 12.65
C LEU A 245 0.18 -13.14 11.51
N ARG A 246 0.67 -12.38 10.52
CA ARG A 246 1.72 -12.79 9.56
C ARG A 246 3.08 -12.18 9.82
N GLY A 247 3.08 -10.98 10.39
CA GLY A 247 4.26 -10.18 10.55
C GLY A 247 5.26 -10.85 11.48
N GLY A 248 6.43 -10.24 11.63
CA GLY A 248 7.40 -10.72 12.60
C GLY A 248 6.77 -10.68 14.00
N ARG A 249 6.82 -11.78 14.74
CA ARG A 249 6.31 -11.83 16.14
C ARG A 249 6.96 -10.82 17.08
N PHE A 250 8.04 -10.18 16.64
CA PHE A 250 8.83 -9.21 17.40
C PHE A 250 8.38 -7.75 17.19
N ASN A 251 7.53 -7.48 16.20
CA ASN A 251 7.04 -6.15 15.88
C ASN A 251 5.86 -5.78 16.79
N THR A 252 6.19 -5.51 18.05
CA THR A 252 5.20 -5.31 19.13
C THR A 252 4.90 -3.85 19.41
N GLY A 253 5.46 -2.92 18.63
CA GLY A 253 5.31 -1.48 18.87
C GLY A 253 6.18 -0.94 20.01
N ARG A 254 7.06 -1.74 20.60
CA ARG A 254 7.84 -1.33 21.79
C ARG A 254 8.60 -0.01 21.58
N MET A 255 9.35 0.11 20.48
CA MET A 255 10.12 1.32 20.23
C MET A 255 9.24 2.50 19.81
N MET A 256 8.08 2.23 19.20
CA MET A 256 7.06 3.24 18.95
C MET A 256 6.50 3.79 20.26
N GLU A 257 6.16 2.94 21.24
CA GLU A 257 5.72 3.38 22.56
C GLU A 257 6.80 4.17 23.31
N LYS A 258 8.08 3.76 23.20
CA LYS A 258 9.20 4.49 23.78
C LYS A 258 9.44 5.85 23.13
N ALA A 259 9.29 5.91 21.82
CA ALA A 259 9.31 7.13 21.05
C ALA A 259 8.17 8.08 21.47
N VAL A 260 6.93 7.59 21.51
CA VAL A 260 5.77 8.39 21.95
C VAL A 260 5.92 8.87 23.39
N ALA A 261 6.41 8.02 24.31
CA ALA A 261 6.67 8.41 25.69
C ALA A 261 7.75 9.50 25.84
N ALA A 262 8.59 9.70 24.81
CA ALA A 262 9.57 10.77 24.74
C ALA A 262 9.05 12.03 24.02
N GLY A 263 7.73 12.13 23.77
CA GLY A 263 7.08 13.33 23.20
C GLY A 263 6.90 13.29 21.67
N MET A 264 6.93 12.11 21.04
CA MET A 264 6.80 11.96 19.59
C MET A 264 5.34 11.87 19.12
N LEU A 265 5.03 12.50 17.99
CA LEU A 265 3.68 12.50 17.42
C LEU A 265 3.37 11.17 16.68
N ASP A 266 2.25 10.54 17.03
CA ASP A 266 1.77 9.26 16.49
C ASP A 266 0.65 9.42 15.44
N PRO A 267 0.94 9.14 14.16
CA PRO A 267 -0.08 8.84 13.15
C PRO A 267 -0.25 7.33 12.87
N SER A 268 -1.41 6.71 13.16
CA SER A 268 -1.64 5.25 13.10
C SER A 268 -2.45 4.68 11.88
N ASP A 269 -2.07 3.54 11.23
CA ASP A 269 -2.91 2.40 10.71
C ASP A 269 -2.14 1.12 10.18
N ARG A 270 -2.59 0.19 9.28
CA ARG A 270 -2.34 -1.33 9.30
C ARG A 270 -2.16 -2.12 7.96
N ASP A 271 -1.62 -3.37 7.91
CA ASP A 271 -2.25 -4.66 7.36
C ASP A 271 -1.33 -5.94 7.23
N LYS A 272 -1.90 -7.19 7.08
CA LYS A 272 -1.69 -8.40 6.19
C LYS A 272 -1.81 -9.94 6.73
N MET A 273 -2.70 -10.86 6.19
CA MET A 273 -2.65 -12.35 5.77
C MET A 273 -3.32 -12.51 4.38
N SER A 274 -2.69 -13.01 3.29
CA SER A 274 -3.21 -12.77 1.91
C SER A 274 -3.71 -13.99 1.12
N ARG A 275 -4.88 -13.82 0.48
CA ARG A 275 -5.41 -14.60 -0.65
C ARG A 275 -5.96 -13.64 -1.72
N TYR A 276 -5.35 -13.60 -2.90
CA TYR A 276 -5.55 -12.49 -3.84
C TYR A 276 -6.44 -12.78 -5.06
N SER A 277 -6.78 -14.04 -5.33
CA SER A 277 -7.67 -14.38 -6.46
C SER A 277 -9.16 -14.07 -6.23
N PHE A 278 -9.51 -13.27 -5.21
CA PHE A 278 -10.89 -12.90 -4.90
C PHE A 278 -11.67 -12.21 -6.04
N PRO A 279 -11.04 -11.46 -6.99
CA PRO A 279 -11.80 -10.90 -8.11
C PRO A 279 -12.51 -11.95 -8.97
N TYR A 280 -11.98 -13.18 -9.03
CA TYR A 280 -12.57 -14.27 -9.82
C TYR A 280 -13.58 -15.13 -9.04
N SER A 281 -13.99 -14.67 -7.86
CA SER A 281 -14.94 -15.32 -6.97
C SER A 281 -16.18 -14.46 -6.71
N VAL A 282 -17.14 -15.05 -6.01
CA VAL A 282 -18.17 -14.32 -5.25
C VAL A 282 -17.85 -14.45 -3.76
N LEU A 283 -17.71 -13.33 -3.05
CA LEU A 283 -17.47 -13.32 -1.61
C LEU A 283 -18.80 -13.30 -0.86
N VAL A 284 -18.98 -14.27 0.04
CA VAL A 284 -20.15 -14.33 0.94
C VAL A 284 -19.71 -14.34 2.39
N ASN A 285 -20.43 -13.64 3.26
CA ASN A 285 -20.24 -13.74 4.71
C ASN A 285 -20.91 -15.01 5.27
N THR A 286 -20.82 -15.21 6.60
CA THR A 286 -21.43 -16.35 7.29
C THR A 286 -22.98 -16.38 7.20
N GLU A 287 -23.61 -15.23 6.92
CA GLU A 287 -25.05 -15.11 6.67
C GLU A 287 -25.43 -15.40 5.21
N GLY A 288 -24.48 -15.84 4.36
CA GLY A 288 -24.72 -16.18 2.97
C GLY A 288 -24.89 -14.97 2.03
N ARG A 289 -24.51 -13.75 2.45
CA ARG A 289 -24.71 -12.51 1.67
C ARG A 289 -23.40 -11.93 1.14
N ARG A 290 -23.46 -11.29 -0.03
CA ARG A 290 -22.38 -10.42 -0.52
C ARG A 290 -22.31 -9.12 0.28
N PHE A 291 -21.12 -8.55 0.41
CA PHE A 291 -20.88 -7.36 1.25
C PHE A 291 -19.86 -6.36 0.66
N LEU A 292 -19.26 -6.65 -0.50
CA LEU A 292 -18.35 -5.75 -1.22
C LEU A 292 -18.36 -6.06 -2.73
N ASP A 293 -17.84 -5.12 -3.54
CA ASP A 293 -17.57 -5.34 -4.96
C ASP A 293 -16.19 -5.98 -5.13
N GLU A 294 -16.16 -7.27 -5.44
CA GLU A 294 -14.92 -8.04 -5.60
C GLU A 294 -14.15 -7.65 -6.86
N GLY A 295 -14.82 -7.00 -7.83
CA GLY A 295 -14.29 -6.60 -9.11
C GLY A 295 -14.10 -5.09 -9.24
N GLU A 296 -14.03 -4.34 -8.14
CA GLU A 296 -13.93 -2.87 -8.18
C GLU A 296 -12.65 -2.36 -8.89
N ASP A 297 -11.54 -3.06 -8.71
CA ASP A 297 -10.25 -2.77 -9.37
C ASP A 297 -9.33 -4.01 -9.23
N HIS A 298 -8.14 -3.95 -9.83
CA HIS A 298 -7.12 -4.97 -9.73
C HIS A 298 -6.81 -5.33 -8.27
N PHE A 299 -6.62 -6.63 -7.98
CA PHE A 299 -6.50 -7.13 -6.60
C PHE A 299 -5.44 -6.40 -5.76
N SER A 300 -4.34 -5.97 -6.40
CA SER A 300 -3.22 -5.27 -5.74
C SER A 300 -3.57 -3.87 -5.24
N LEU A 301 -4.70 -3.32 -5.72
CA LEU A 301 -5.28 -2.05 -5.30
C LEU A 301 -6.52 -2.23 -4.41
N THR A 302 -6.96 -3.46 -4.14
CA THR A 302 -8.22 -3.69 -3.40
C THR A 302 -8.10 -4.65 -2.23
N TYR A 303 -7.05 -5.46 -2.15
CA TYR A 303 -6.96 -6.50 -1.13
C TYR A 303 -7.00 -5.99 0.32
N ALA A 304 -6.40 -4.84 0.64
CA ALA A 304 -6.37 -4.34 2.01
C ALA A 304 -7.76 -3.90 2.47
N LYS A 305 -8.50 -3.17 1.63
CA LYS A 305 -9.90 -2.80 1.91
C LYS A 305 -10.82 -4.03 1.94
N THR A 306 -10.56 -5.05 1.11
CA THR A 306 -11.26 -6.33 1.17
C THR A 306 -11.06 -7.01 2.52
N GLY A 307 -9.82 -7.05 3.04
CA GLY A 307 -9.53 -7.55 4.38
C GLY A 307 -10.29 -6.79 5.47
N ALA A 308 -10.27 -5.45 5.42
CA ALA A 308 -11.01 -4.61 6.36
C ALA A 308 -12.54 -4.82 6.30
N ALA A 309 -13.09 -5.07 5.12
CA ALA A 309 -14.50 -5.38 4.94
C ALA A 309 -14.87 -6.75 5.55
N ILE A 310 -13.98 -7.75 5.46
CA ILE A 310 -14.14 -9.08 6.08
C ILE A 310 -14.15 -8.97 7.61
N VAL A 311 -13.29 -8.14 8.23
CA VAL A 311 -13.28 -7.93 9.69
C VAL A 311 -14.64 -7.46 10.21
N ARG A 312 -15.37 -6.67 9.41
CA ARG A 312 -16.69 -6.14 9.79
C ARG A 312 -17.83 -7.14 9.59
N GLN A 313 -17.57 -8.31 9.00
CA GLN A 313 -18.56 -9.36 8.84
C GLN A 313 -18.71 -10.19 10.13
N PRO A 314 -19.85 -10.87 10.35
CA PRO A 314 -20.01 -11.74 11.50
C PRO A 314 -18.92 -12.81 11.54
N GLN A 315 -18.30 -12.98 12.72
CA GLN A 315 -17.15 -13.86 12.96
C GLN A 315 -15.87 -13.49 12.18
N ALA A 316 -15.78 -12.28 11.64
CA ALA A 316 -14.65 -11.81 10.81
C ALA A 316 -14.28 -12.81 9.70
N THR A 317 -15.27 -13.52 9.17
CA THR A 317 -15.11 -14.65 8.26
C THR A 317 -15.96 -14.46 7.01
N ALA A 318 -15.38 -14.79 5.87
CA ALA A 318 -16.05 -14.86 4.59
C ALA A 318 -15.60 -16.09 3.82
N PHE A 319 -16.30 -16.42 2.74
CA PHE A 319 -15.96 -17.48 1.82
C PHE A 319 -15.81 -16.92 0.42
N GLN A 320 -14.70 -17.22 -0.24
CA GLN A 320 -14.52 -16.99 -1.67
C GLN A 320 -15.05 -18.19 -2.42
N VAL A 321 -16.14 -18.02 -3.16
CA VAL A 321 -16.80 -19.10 -3.92
C VAL A 321 -16.39 -19.03 -5.38
N PHE A 322 -15.83 -20.14 -5.85
CA PHE A 322 -15.36 -20.34 -7.23
C PHE A 322 -16.11 -21.49 -7.88
N ASP A 323 -16.06 -21.48 -9.21
CA ASP A 323 -16.51 -22.60 -10.02
C ASP A 323 -15.48 -22.92 -11.11
N GLN A 324 -15.74 -23.97 -11.90
CA GLN A 324 -14.75 -24.53 -12.82
C GLN A 324 -14.18 -23.53 -13.83
N LYS A 325 -14.89 -22.43 -14.12
CA LYS A 325 -14.43 -21.42 -15.07
C LYS A 325 -13.19 -20.66 -14.59
N THR A 326 -13.00 -20.50 -13.28
CA THR A 326 -11.92 -19.63 -12.75
C THR A 326 -10.89 -20.36 -11.90
N LEU A 327 -11.09 -21.64 -11.55
CA LEU A 327 -10.14 -22.41 -10.71
C LEU A 327 -8.73 -22.47 -11.29
N HIS A 328 -8.59 -22.53 -12.61
CA HIS A 328 -7.30 -22.58 -13.27
C HIS A 328 -6.50 -21.26 -13.15
N LEU A 329 -7.16 -20.17 -12.77
CA LEU A 329 -6.59 -18.82 -12.56
C LEU A 329 -6.17 -18.57 -11.11
N LEU A 330 -6.44 -19.51 -10.19
CA LEU A 330 -6.05 -19.37 -8.80
C LEU A 330 -4.54 -19.30 -8.68
N GLU A 331 -4.06 -18.34 -7.89
CA GLU A 331 -2.64 -18.19 -7.62
C GLU A 331 -2.11 -19.36 -6.75
N PRO A 332 -0.83 -19.75 -6.88
CA PRO A 332 -0.32 -20.98 -6.29
C PRO A 332 -0.52 -21.15 -4.77
N ARG A 333 -0.62 -20.06 -3.99
CA ARG A 333 -0.80 -20.15 -2.52
C ARG A 333 -2.18 -20.69 -2.13
N TYR A 334 -3.16 -20.77 -3.03
CA TYR A 334 -4.42 -21.48 -2.75
C TYR A 334 -4.18 -22.96 -2.45
N ALA A 335 -3.10 -23.56 -2.97
CA ALA A 335 -2.72 -24.95 -2.69
C ALA A 335 -2.27 -25.18 -1.23
N THR A 336 -1.94 -24.12 -0.47
CA THR A 336 -1.55 -24.24 0.95
C THR A 336 -2.74 -24.22 1.91
N SER A 337 -3.96 -24.02 1.40
CA SER A 337 -5.21 -24.06 2.16
C SER A 337 -6.00 -25.32 1.85
N LYS A 338 -6.86 -25.75 2.79
CA LYS A 338 -7.81 -26.84 2.59
C LYS A 338 -9.12 -26.28 2.00
N PRO A 339 -9.39 -26.42 0.69
CA PRO A 339 -10.65 -26.01 0.09
C PRO A 339 -11.83 -26.84 0.59
N ILE A 340 -13.03 -26.27 0.45
CA ILE A 340 -14.32 -26.96 0.60
C ILE A 340 -14.85 -27.25 -0.80
N HIS A 341 -15.12 -28.52 -1.10
CA HIS A 341 -15.64 -28.97 -2.38
C HIS A 341 -17.08 -29.48 -2.25
N ALA A 342 -17.91 -29.20 -3.25
CA ALA A 342 -19.27 -29.74 -3.37
C ALA A 342 -19.70 -29.80 -4.84
N ASP A 343 -20.54 -30.76 -5.20
CA ASP A 343 -21.05 -30.87 -6.57
C ASP A 343 -22.20 -29.88 -6.83
N THR A 344 -22.87 -29.43 -5.77
CA THR A 344 -24.00 -28.51 -5.83
C THR A 344 -23.84 -27.33 -4.88
N LEU A 345 -24.46 -26.20 -5.21
CA LEU A 345 -24.45 -24.99 -4.37
C LEU A 345 -25.11 -25.20 -2.98
N PRO A 346 -26.24 -25.93 -2.86
CA PRO A 346 -26.82 -26.24 -1.55
C PRO A 346 -25.87 -27.07 -0.65
N GLU A 347 -25.22 -28.09 -1.22
CA GLU A 347 -24.22 -28.88 -0.51
C GLU A 347 -23.01 -28.02 -0.10
N LEU A 348 -22.57 -27.12 -0.98
CA LEU A 348 -21.50 -26.17 -0.67
C LEU A 348 -21.88 -25.29 0.52
N ALA A 349 -23.09 -24.74 0.54
CA ALA A 349 -23.58 -23.90 1.64
C ALA A 349 -23.56 -24.63 2.98
N GLN A 350 -24.02 -25.88 2.98
CA GLN A 350 -23.99 -26.75 4.17
C GLN A 350 -22.55 -26.99 4.65
N LYS A 351 -21.63 -27.32 3.74
CA LYS A 351 -20.22 -27.58 4.09
C LYS A 351 -19.47 -26.33 4.54
N MET A 352 -19.83 -25.15 4.02
CA MET A 352 -19.29 -23.86 4.51
C MET A 352 -19.88 -23.47 5.87
N GLY A 353 -21.07 -23.98 6.23
CA GLY A 353 -21.78 -23.59 7.45
C GLY A 353 -22.40 -22.19 7.36
N VAL A 354 -22.75 -21.73 6.15
CA VAL A 354 -23.45 -20.45 5.93
C VAL A 354 -24.97 -20.64 5.91
N ASP A 355 -25.72 -19.54 6.05
CA ASP A 355 -27.17 -19.57 5.82
C ASP A 355 -27.48 -19.99 4.37
N ALA A 356 -28.00 -21.21 4.21
CA ALA A 356 -28.24 -21.81 2.89
C ALA A 356 -29.33 -21.09 2.08
N THR A 357 -30.33 -20.51 2.74
CA THR A 357 -31.43 -19.79 2.08
C THR A 357 -30.92 -18.47 1.51
N ASN A 358 -30.22 -17.67 2.31
CA ASN A 358 -29.62 -16.42 1.86
C ASN A 358 -28.54 -16.65 0.80
N PHE A 359 -27.74 -17.71 0.95
CA PHE A 359 -26.72 -18.08 -0.02
C PHE A 359 -27.33 -18.43 -1.38
N ALA A 360 -28.35 -19.30 -1.39
CA ALA A 360 -29.03 -19.68 -2.62
C ALA A 360 -29.63 -18.46 -3.33
N GLU A 361 -30.27 -17.56 -2.59
CA GLU A 361 -30.83 -16.33 -3.13
C GLU A 361 -29.75 -15.40 -3.67
N THR A 362 -28.64 -15.22 -2.94
CA THR A 362 -27.50 -14.40 -3.36
C THR A 362 -26.91 -14.88 -4.68
N ILE A 363 -26.63 -16.18 -4.82
CA ILE A 363 -26.08 -16.74 -6.06
C ILE A 363 -27.09 -16.66 -7.20
N ARG A 364 -28.39 -16.90 -6.93
CA ARG A 364 -29.44 -16.78 -7.93
C ARG A 364 -29.53 -15.36 -8.50
N GLN A 365 -29.58 -14.35 -7.63
CA GLN A 365 -29.61 -12.94 -8.02
C GLN A 365 -28.34 -12.55 -8.79
N TYR A 366 -27.17 -12.95 -8.28
CA TYR A 366 -25.89 -12.66 -8.91
C TYR A 366 -25.79 -13.27 -10.32
N ASN A 367 -26.16 -14.54 -10.49
CA ASN A 367 -26.16 -15.21 -11.78
C ASN A 367 -27.15 -14.56 -12.76
N ALA A 368 -28.34 -14.17 -12.29
CA ALA A 368 -29.34 -13.48 -13.11
C ALA A 368 -28.89 -12.09 -13.55
N ALA A 369 -28.09 -11.40 -12.74
CA ALA A 369 -27.51 -10.10 -13.06
C ALA A 369 -26.27 -10.18 -13.97
N THR A 370 -25.72 -11.37 -14.20
CA THR A 370 -24.52 -11.53 -15.03
C THR A 370 -24.88 -11.41 -16.52
N PRO A 371 -24.12 -10.65 -17.34
CA PRO A 371 -24.42 -10.49 -18.77
C PRO A 371 -24.42 -11.83 -19.53
N PRO A 372 -25.34 -12.05 -20.49
CA PRO A 372 -25.40 -13.29 -21.26
C PRO A 372 -24.11 -13.62 -22.04
N ASP A 373 -23.34 -12.61 -22.44
CA ASP A 373 -22.08 -12.76 -23.18
C ASP A 373 -20.83 -12.66 -22.30
N ALA A 374 -20.98 -12.69 -20.97
CA ALA A 374 -19.91 -12.54 -19.99
C ALA A 374 -18.73 -13.48 -20.24
N VAL A 375 -18.99 -14.77 -20.44
CA VAL A 375 -17.95 -15.79 -20.69
C VAL A 375 -17.11 -15.48 -21.93
N LYS A 376 -17.74 -14.90 -22.97
CA LYS A 376 -17.05 -14.57 -24.23
C LYS A 376 -16.18 -13.32 -24.08
N LYS A 377 -16.59 -12.37 -23.25
CA LYS A 377 -15.89 -11.09 -23.03
C LYS A 377 -14.84 -11.15 -21.91
N PHE A 378 -14.90 -12.17 -21.07
CA PHE A 378 -14.04 -12.33 -19.91
C PHE A 378 -12.57 -12.24 -20.27
N ASN A 379 -11.84 -11.39 -19.53
CA ASN A 379 -10.39 -11.32 -19.61
C ASN A 379 -9.80 -11.15 -18.22
N ALA A 380 -9.22 -12.22 -17.68
CA ALA A 380 -8.63 -12.24 -16.35
C ALA A 380 -7.50 -11.20 -16.14
N PHE A 381 -6.84 -10.75 -17.21
CA PHE A 381 -5.60 -9.97 -17.12
C PHE A 381 -5.80 -8.46 -17.31
N THR A 382 -7.04 -8.02 -17.58
CA THR A 382 -7.39 -6.60 -17.70
C THR A 382 -8.72 -6.33 -17.03
N LEU A 383 -8.99 -5.07 -16.65
CA LEU A 383 -10.36 -4.64 -16.36
C LEU A 383 -11.20 -4.85 -17.62
N ASP A 384 -12.04 -5.88 -17.60
CA ASP A 384 -12.78 -6.37 -18.76
C ASP A 384 -14.17 -5.73 -18.87
N HIS A 385 -14.59 -4.98 -17.84
CA HIS A 385 -15.88 -4.33 -17.69
C HIS A 385 -17.06 -5.29 -17.87
N VAL A 386 -16.83 -6.59 -17.66
CA VAL A 386 -17.89 -7.59 -17.57
C VAL A 386 -18.54 -7.39 -16.20
N SER A 387 -19.64 -6.63 -16.20
CA SER A 387 -20.27 -6.13 -14.97
C SER A 387 -21.70 -6.64 -14.78
N THR A 388 -22.11 -6.83 -13.52
CA THR A 388 -23.53 -7.01 -13.17
C THR A 388 -24.35 -5.71 -13.25
N GLY A 389 -23.71 -4.58 -13.55
CA GLY A 389 -24.35 -3.26 -13.61
C GLY A 389 -25.06 -2.89 -12.32
N THR A 390 -26.18 -2.16 -12.46
CA THR A 390 -27.02 -1.71 -11.33
C THR A 390 -28.11 -2.71 -10.93
N ALA A 391 -28.07 -3.94 -11.48
CA ALA A 391 -29.08 -4.96 -11.19
C ALA A 391 -28.98 -5.52 -9.76
N LEU A 392 -27.84 -5.32 -9.09
CA LEU A 392 -27.59 -5.68 -7.71
C LEU A 392 -27.33 -4.43 -6.87
N ALA A 393 -27.68 -4.47 -5.59
CA ALA A 393 -27.34 -3.40 -4.65
C ALA A 393 -25.82 -3.22 -4.48
N ILE A 394 -25.08 -4.33 -4.58
CA ILE A 394 -23.61 -4.34 -4.63
C ILE A 394 -23.24 -4.83 -6.03
N PRO A 395 -22.65 -3.99 -6.89
CA PRO A 395 -22.25 -4.44 -8.21
C PRO A 395 -21.08 -5.43 -8.12
N LYS A 396 -20.83 -6.13 -9.22
CA LYS A 396 -19.50 -6.64 -9.55
C LYS A 396 -19.03 -5.85 -10.76
N SER A 397 -18.07 -4.95 -10.60
CA SER A 397 -17.71 -3.97 -11.64
C SER A 397 -16.94 -4.59 -12.80
N ASP A 398 -16.09 -5.58 -12.52
CA ASP A 398 -15.31 -6.33 -13.50
C ASP A 398 -15.30 -7.84 -13.20
N TRP A 399 -14.99 -8.66 -14.21
CA TRP A 399 -14.86 -10.12 -14.14
C TRP A 399 -16.12 -10.86 -13.65
N ALA A 400 -17.31 -10.32 -13.90
CA ALA A 400 -18.56 -10.96 -13.52
C ALA A 400 -18.85 -12.20 -14.37
N LEU A 401 -18.56 -13.38 -13.82
CA LEU A 401 -18.95 -14.67 -14.38
C LEU A 401 -20.02 -15.34 -13.52
N PRO A 402 -20.99 -16.06 -14.12
CA PRO A 402 -21.99 -16.76 -13.33
C PRO A 402 -21.35 -17.92 -12.57
N ILE A 403 -21.76 -18.17 -11.33
CA ILE A 403 -21.37 -19.33 -10.53
C ILE A 403 -22.41 -20.43 -10.77
N ASN A 404 -22.18 -21.26 -11.77
CA ASN A 404 -23.16 -22.24 -12.25
C ASN A 404 -22.56 -23.54 -12.81
N GLN A 405 -21.22 -23.68 -12.81
CA GLN A 405 -20.54 -24.86 -13.34
C GLN A 405 -19.80 -25.61 -12.23
N GLY A 406 -20.44 -26.62 -11.66
CA GLY A 406 -19.85 -27.50 -10.66
C GLY A 406 -18.77 -28.45 -11.22
N PRO A 407 -17.97 -29.11 -10.35
CA PRO A 407 -17.99 -28.99 -8.89
C PRO A 407 -17.58 -27.58 -8.41
N PHE A 408 -18.20 -27.11 -7.34
CA PHE A 408 -17.91 -25.81 -6.76
C PHE A 408 -16.81 -25.92 -5.70
N VAL A 409 -16.03 -24.85 -5.55
CA VAL A 409 -14.94 -24.78 -4.58
C VAL A 409 -15.05 -23.50 -3.78
N ALA A 410 -15.00 -23.62 -2.46
CA ALA A 410 -14.97 -22.47 -1.57
C ALA A 410 -13.70 -22.47 -0.71
N TYR A 411 -13.18 -21.28 -0.44
CA TYR A 411 -12.09 -21.05 0.49
C TYR A 411 -12.58 -20.16 1.62
N GLY A 412 -12.54 -20.67 2.85
CA GLY A 412 -12.74 -19.86 4.05
C GLY A 412 -11.59 -18.85 4.17
N VAL A 413 -11.93 -17.58 4.34
CA VAL A 413 -10.99 -16.47 4.46
C VAL A 413 -11.35 -15.58 5.63
N THR A 414 -10.32 -15.06 6.28
CA THR A 414 -10.41 -14.01 7.30
C THR A 414 -9.34 -12.96 7.01
N CYS A 415 -9.38 -11.83 7.71
CA CYS A 415 -8.32 -10.84 7.68
C CYS A 415 -7.12 -11.33 8.51
N GLY A 416 -5.90 -11.04 8.06
CA GLY A 416 -4.72 -11.10 8.92
C GLY A 416 -3.92 -9.82 8.86
N ILE A 417 -2.93 -9.68 9.74
CA ILE A 417 -2.08 -8.50 9.89
C ILE A 417 -0.54 -8.79 9.71
N THR A 418 0.20 -8.10 8.83
CA THR A 418 1.67 -8.26 8.58
C THR A 418 2.49 -7.08 9.03
N PHE A 419 1.94 -5.89 8.95
CA PHE A 419 2.61 -4.65 9.25
C PHE A 419 1.56 -3.59 9.61
N THR A 420 1.99 -2.39 9.93
CA THR A 420 1.19 -1.24 10.25
C THR A 420 1.61 -0.04 9.39
N TYR A 421 0.65 0.64 8.76
CA TYR A 421 0.86 1.91 8.05
C TYR A 421 1.12 3.10 9.01
N GLY A 422 0.79 2.87 10.27
CA GLY A 422 0.94 3.80 11.36
C GLY A 422 2.30 3.75 11.99
N GLY A 423 2.75 4.90 12.49
CA GLY A 423 3.94 4.99 13.28
C GLY A 423 4.38 6.43 13.43
N LEU A 424 5.64 6.65 13.77
CA LEU A 424 6.19 7.95 14.09
C LEU A 424 6.10 8.89 12.88
N ARG A 425 5.69 10.13 13.14
CA ARG A 425 5.73 11.16 12.08
C ARG A 425 7.16 11.54 11.76
N THR A 426 7.48 11.62 10.47
CA THR A 426 8.79 12.07 9.99
C THR A 426 8.69 13.19 8.97
N ASP A 427 9.76 13.96 8.80
CA ASP A 427 9.92 14.85 7.63
C ASP A 427 10.38 14.08 6.37
N ASP A 428 10.64 14.79 5.27
CA ASP A 428 11.10 14.22 3.99
C ASP A 428 12.56 13.74 4.02
N ALA A 429 13.31 14.07 5.08
CA ALA A 429 14.64 13.56 5.38
C ALA A 429 14.62 12.43 6.43
N ALA A 430 13.43 11.92 6.78
CA ALA A 430 13.17 10.86 7.75
C ALA A 430 13.49 11.20 9.21
N HIS A 431 13.69 12.48 9.57
CA HIS A 431 13.82 12.89 10.98
C HIS A 431 12.49 12.71 11.70
N VAL A 432 12.52 12.20 12.93
CA VAL A 432 11.31 12.08 13.75
C VAL A 432 10.88 13.44 14.27
N LEU A 433 9.57 13.68 14.27
CA LEU A 433 8.96 14.91 14.77
C LEU A 433 8.33 14.70 16.16
N ASN A 434 8.49 15.68 17.04
CA ASN A 434 7.80 15.75 18.31
C ASN A 434 6.33 16.22 18.16
N GLU A 435 5.59 16.33 19.26
CA GLU A 435 4.19 16.77 19.27
C GLU A 435 3.98 18.20 18.72
N GLU A 436 4.97 19.08 18.87
CA GLU A 436 4.96 20.44 18.29
C GLU A 436 5.30 20.45 16.78
N GLY A 437 5.65 19.30 16.20
CA GLY A 437 6.09 19.17 14.81
C GLY A 437 7.52 19.61 14.56
N LEU A 438 8.34 19.71 15.62
CA LEU A 438 9.77 20.02 15.55
C LEU A 438 10.59 18.74 15.42
N VAL A 439 11.73 18.84 14.73
CA VAL A 439 12.68 17.73 14.59
C VAL A 439 13.27 17.37 15.95
N MET A 440 13.28 16.09 16.27
CA MET A 440 14.01 15.53 17.41
C MET A 440 15.46 15.22 17.01
N PRO A 441 16.46 16.01 17.45
CA PRO A 441 17.83 15.83 16.99
C PRO A 441 18.39 14.46 17.35
N GLY A 442 19.07 13.82 16.40
CA GLY A 442 19.69 12.52 16.61
C GLY A 442 18.75 11.32 16.42
N LEU A 443 17.50 11.53 15.97
CA LEU A 443 16.54 10.45 15.73
C LEU A 443 15.93 10.49 14.32
N TRP A 444 15.98 9.34 13.65
CA TRP A 444 15.31 9.06 12.38
C TRP A 444 14.42 7.83 12.49
N ALA A 445 13.40 7.74 11.65
CA ALA A 445 12.56 6.56 11.52
C ALA A 445 12.37 6.20 10.04
N VAL A 446 12.58 4.92 9.70
CA VAL A 446 12.45 4.40 8.32
C VAL A 446 11.70 3.08 8.30
N GLY A 447 11.01 2.82 7.20
CA GLY A 447 10.19 1.62 7.03
C GLY A 447 8.88 1.71 7.81
N GLU A 448 8.37 0.56 8.23
CA GLU A 448 7.02 0.42 8.81
C GLU A 448 6.78 1.29 10.06
N ILE A 449 7.82 1.52 10.87
CA ILE A 449 7.68 2.37 12.07
C ILE A 449 7.41 3.83 11.74
N SER A 450 7.54 4.25 10.47
CA SER A 450 7.24 5.60 10.01
C SER A 450 5.80 5.68 9.51
N GLY A 451 5.01 6.57 10.10
CA GLY A 451 3.65 6.85 9.65
C GLY A 451 3.60 7.87 8.52
N GLY A 452 2.51 7.86 7.75
CA GLY A 452 2.21 8.91 6.75
C GLY A 452 2.29 8.47 5.29
N PHE A 453 2.86 7.30 4.98
CA PHE A 453 2.93 6.81 3.59
C PHE A 453 1.60 6.29 3.06
N PHE A 454 0.87 5.56 3.91
CA PHE A 454 -0.36 4.86 3.56
C PHE A 454 -1.43 5.11 4.63
N ALA A 455 -2.71 4.97 4.24
CA ALA A 455 -3.84 5.21 5.14
C ALA A 455 -4.90 4.11 5.03
N PHE A 456 -5.78 4.18 4.03
CA PHE A 456 -6.86 3.20 3.87
C PHE A 456 -6.44 1.92 3.13
N ASN A 457 -5.34 1.99 2.41
CA ASN A 457 -4.90 0.98 1.48
C ASN A 457 -3.43 1.23 1.10
N TYR A 458 -2.77 0.22 0.55
CA TYR A 458 -1.44 0.41 -0.03
C TYR A 458 -1.21 -0.47 -1.26
N PRO A 459 -0.49 0.03 -2.29
CA PRO A 459 -0.13 -0.78 -3.45
C PRO A 459 0.77 -1.94 -3.05
N GLY A 460 0.36 -3.18 -3.33
CA GLY A 460 1.16 -4.36 -3.01
C GLY A 460 2.61 -4.24 -3.50
N GLY A 461 3.58 -4.47 -2.59
CA GLY A 461 5.02 -4.39 -2.91
C GLY A 461 5.70 -3.05 -2.62
N SER A 462 4.97 -2.03 -2.16
CA SER A 462 5.52 -0.71 -1.78
C SER A 462 5.83 -0.53 -0.29
N GLY A 463 5.76 -1.61 0.50
CA GLY A 463 6.03 -1.60 1.94
C GLY A 463 7.35 -2.26 2.28
#